data_AF-A0A1H1W3H8-F1
#
_entry.id   AF-A0A1H1W3H8-F1
#
_cell.length_a   1.000
_cell.length_b   1.000
_cell.length_c   1.000
_cell.angle_alpha   90.00
_cell.angle_beta   90.00
_cell.angle_gamma   90.00
#
_symmetry.space_group_name_H-M   'P 1'
#
loop_
_entity.id
_entity.type
_entity.pdbx_description
1 polymer ?
#
loop_
_entity_poly.entity_id
_entity_poly.type
_entity_poly.pdbx_seq_one_letter_code
_entity_poly.pdbx_strand_id
1 'polypeptide(L)'
;MKRAVTLFFITLCFNAAIWAQSTSPVNKPVTLLGAATWDNPDQPFGRRRPVAAADKVSITLYRSGKIPAFFFANFGGPTELASDWAIQSDDNSTLKSCRIPASVTLNGNGLILETLAVTGHKAAWSTGYVYSNFKQHYGYFECRMKAAHGAGINNAFWLTTDDSFEIDITEVKYPNYSHMTLHHRKPVHQAVGFGQLFTDNLSYGYHDYAVLWTQQSLVFAVDGEAVAVMDIVDSIKGDATIRLSTALADFAGKIPTNPVG
;
A
#
# COMPACT_ATOMS: atom_id res chain seq x y z
N MET A 1 -22.91 51.52 40.32
CA MET A 1 -23.19 50.36 41.21
C MET A 1 -23.75 49.24 40.36
N LYS A 2 -23.18 48.03 40.48
CA LYS A 2 -23.83 46.69 40.39
C LYS A 2 -24.66 46.39 39.12
N ARG A 3 -24.47 45.31 38.37
CA ARG A 3 -23.92 43.97 38.65
C ARG A 3 -23.68 43.24 37.32
N ALA A 4 -22.63 42.44 37.27
CA ALA A 4 -22.48 41.37 36.29
C ALA A 4 -23.61 40.33 36.46
N VAL A 5 -24.02 39.71 35.35
CA VAL A 5 -24.70 38.41 35.35
C VAL A 5 -23.98 37.55 34.31
N THR A 6 -23.17 36.63 34.83
CA THR A 6 -22.76 35.41 34.16
C THR A 6 -23.99 34.52 34.05
N LEU A 7 -24.31 34.05 32.85
CA LEU A 7 -25.25 32.95 32.67
C LEU A 7 -24.54 31.83 31.89
N PHE A 8 -24.24 30.77 32.62
CA PHE A 8 -23.90 29.46 32.06
C PHE A 8 -25.17 28.88 31.44
N PHE A 9 -25.15 28.65 30.13
CA PHE A 9 -25.94 27.56 29.55
C PHE A 9 -24.98 26.61 28.84
N ILE A 10 -24.67 25.53 29.56
CA ILE A 10 -24.21 24.28 29.00
C ILE A 10 -25.37 23.73 28.17
N THR A 11 -25.14 23.57 26.88
CA THR A 11 -25.84 22.55 26.11
C THR A 11 -24.81 21.91 25.20
N LEU A 12 -24.16 20.87 25.75
CA LEU A 12 -23.52 19.84 24.96
C LEU A 12 -24.61 19.19 24.11
N CYS A 13 -24.65 19.54 22.82
CA CYS A 13 -25.16 18.64 21.80
C CYS A 13 -23.96 18.28 20.92
N PHE A 14 -23.21 17.27 21.36
CA PHE A 14 -22.32 16.52 20.48
C PHE A 14 -23.17 15.89 19.38
N ASN A 15 -23.30 16.59 18.26
CA ASN A 15 -23.53 15.97 16.95
C ASN A 15 -22.31 16.26 16.06
N ALA A 16 -21.12 16.01 16.61
CA ALA A 16 -20.08 15.50 15.77
C ALA A 16 -20.39 14.01 15.63
N ALA A 17 -20.85 13.59 14.46
CA ALA A 17 -20.56 12.23 14.02
C ALA A 17 -19.02 12.16 14.00
N ILE A 18 -18.45 11.77 15.14
CA ILE A 18 -17.05 11.47 15.30
C ILE A 18 -16.88 10.20 14.46
N TRP A 19 -16.58 10.37 13.17
CA TRP A 19 -15.79 9.38 12.46
C TRP A 19 -14.39 9.47 13.07
N ALA A 20 -14.23 8.96 14.30
CA ALA A 20 -12.93 8.57 14.80
C ALA A 20 -12.54 7.38 13.93
N GLN A 21 -11.90 7.68 12.80
CA GLN A 21 -11.26 6.65 12.02
C GLN A 21 -10.14 6.10 12.89
N SER A 22 -10.29 4.82 13.20
CA SER A 22 -9.33 4.05 13.94
C SER A 22 -7.98 4.13 13.24
N THR A 23 -6.98 4.74 13.88
CA THR A 23 -5.57 4.48 13.57
C THR A 23 -5.15 3.06 13.97
N SER A 24 -6.03 2.32 14.65
CA SER A 24 -5.74 0.97 15.14
C SER A 24 -5.84 -0.07 14.03
N PRO A 25 -4.95 -1.08 13.99
CA PRO A 25 -4.96 -2.23 13.09
C PRO A 25 -6.35 -2.79 12.76
N VAL A 26 -6.55 -3.23 11.50
CA VAL A 26 -7.71 -4.03 11.13
C VAL A 26 -7.55 -5.36 11.84
N ASN A 27 -8.40 -5.59 12.83
CA ASN A 27 -8.28 -6.73 13.74
C ASN A 27 -8.97 -7.99 13.23
N LYS A 28 -9.76 -7.88 12.15
CA LYS A 28 -10.40 -9.03 11.51
C LYS A 28 -9.50 -9.48 10.34
N PRO A 29 -8.91 -10.69 10.40
CA PRO A 29 -8.15 -11.23 9.28
C PRO A 29 -9.01 -11.35 8.01
N VAL A 30 -8.40 -11.11 6.85
CA VAL A 30 -9.03 -11.42 5.56
C VAL A 30 -9.31 -12.91 5.42
N THR A 31 -10.27 -13.25 4.59
CA THR A 31 -10.52 -14.64 4.22
C THR A 31 -10.06 -14.91 2.79
N LEU A 32 -9.22 -15.92 2.62
CA LEU A 32 -8.70 -16.34 1.32
C LEU A 32 -9.77 -17.13 0.58
N LEU A 33 -10.01 -16.81 -0.70
CA LEU A 33 -10.95 -17.55 -1.55
C LEU A 33 -10.37 -18.89 -2.02
N GLY A 34 -9.04 -19.04 -1.94
CA GLY A 34 -8.31 -20.23 -2.32
C GLY A 34 -6.81 -20.05 -2.10
N ALA A 35 -6.02 -21.03 -2.54
CA ALA A 35 -4.57 -20.91 -2.55
C ALA A 35 -4.10 -19.85 -3.55
N ALA A 36 -2.97 -19.20 -3.27
CA ALA A 36 -2.34 -18.27 -4.19
C ALA A 36 -2.00 -18.95 -5.54
N THR A 37 -2.23 -18.24 -6.65
CA THR A 37 -1.84 -18.64 -8.00
C THR A 37 -0.36 -18.39 -8.24
N TRP A 38 0.20 -19.14 -9.18
CA TRP A 38 1.62 -19.11 -9.53
C TRP A 38 1.84 -18.29 -10.80
N ASP A 39 1.77 -16.97 -10.68
CA ASP A 39 1.82 -16.08 -11.85
C ASP A 39 3.23 -16.03 -12.47
N ASN A 40 4.28 -15.89 -11.65
CA ASN A 40 5.69 -15.94 -12.08
C ASN A 40 6.42 -17.12 -11.42
N PRO A 41 7.27 -17.87 -12.15
CA PRO A 41 7.95 -19.07 -11.61
C PRO A 41 8.99 -18.72 -10.55
N ASP A 42 9.45 -19.74 -9.81
CA ASP A 42 10.57 -19.58 -8.87
C ASP A 42 11.83 -19.10 -9.59
N GLN A 43 12.64 -18.32 -8.88
CA GLN A 43 13.90 -17.77 -9.37
C GLN A 43 15.04 -18.11 -8.40
N PRO A 44 16.32 -18.06 -8.84
CA PRO A 44 17.46 -18.28 -7.95
C PRO A 44 17.49 -17.35 -6.72
N PHE A 45 16.91 -16.15 -6.84
CA PHE A 45 16.83 -15.15 -5.77
C PHE A 45 15.56 -15.23 -4.92
N GLY A 46 14.64 -16.14 -5.25
CA GLY A 46 13.33 -16.20 -4.60
C GLY A 46 12.58 -17.47 -4.95
N ARG A 47 12.38 -18.35 -3.96
CA ARG A 47 11.65 -19.60 -4.11
C ARG A 47 10.41 -19.59 -3.24
N ARG A 48 9.25 -19.84 -3.83
CA ARG A 48 7.99 -19.83 -3.10
C ARG A 48 7.86 -21.08 -2.22
N ARG A 49 7.19 -20.94 -1.08
CA ARG A 49 6.86 -22.07 -0.20
C ARG A 49 5.50 -21.87 0.48
N PRO A 50 4.88 -22.95 0.98
CA PRO A 50 3.68 -22.82 1.81
C PRO A 50 3.93 -21.93 3.03
N VAL A 51 2.87 -21.22 3.44
CA VAL A 51 2.82 -20.49 4.72
C VAL A 51 2.93 -21.49 5.87
N ALA A 52 3.90 -21.30 6.76
CA ALA A 52 4.09 -22.10 7.96
C ALA A 52 3.50 -21.40 9.20
N ALA A 53 3.27 -22.17 10.26
CA ALA A 53 2.78 -21.61 11.53
C ALA A 53 3.71 -20.53 12.12
N ALA A 54 5.03 -20.70 11.95
CA ALA A 54 6.02 -19.73 12.41
C ALA A 54 5.92 -18.37 11.69
N ASP A 55 5.51 -18.36 10.42
CA ASP A 55 5.30 -17.12 9.67
C ASP A 55 4.12 -16.33 10.29
N LYS A 56 3.02 -17.02 10.59
CA LYS A 56 1.83 -16.41 11.25
C LYS A 56 2.16 -15.86 12.64
N VAL A 57 2.96 -16.60 13.42
CA VAL A 57 3.44 -16.15 14.73
C VAL A 57 4.29 -14.88 14.59
N SER A 58 5.17 -14.81 13.60
CA SER A 58 6.01 -13.65 13.34
C SER A 58 5.18 -12.41 12.96
N ILE A 59 4.20 -12.56 12.06
CA ILE A 59 3.27 -11.47 11.71
C ILE A 59 2.50 -10.99 12.94
N THR A 60 1.99 -11.92 13.76
CA THR A 60 1.28 -11.58 15.01
C THR A 60 2.17 -10.80 15.97
N LEU A 61 3.45 -11.15 16.08
CA LEU A 61 4.40 -10.44 16.92
C LEU A 61 4.60 -8.99 16.47
N TYR A 62 4.82 -8.75 15.18
CA TYR A 62 4.98 -7.38 14.66
C TYR A 62 3.70 -6.56 14.78
N ARG A 63 2.52 -7.16 14.57
CA ARG A 63 1.23 -6.47 14.76
C ARG A 63 0.80 -6.32 16.22
N SER A 64 1.54 -6.85 17.18
CA SER A 64 1.21 -6.76 18.62
C SER A 64 1.37 -5.35 19.21
N GLY A 65 2.00 -4.42 18.48
CA GLY A 65 2.33 -3.08 18.97
C GLY A 65 3.49 -3.04 19.97
N LYS A 66 4.10 -4.18 20.29
CA LYS A 66 5.25 -4.26 21.23
C LYS A 66 6.57 -3.85 20.59
N ILE A 67 6.66 -3.94 19.26
CA ILE A 67 7.82 -3.51 18.49
C ILE A 67 7.49 -2.13 17.92
N PRO A 68 8.16 -1.05 18.38
CA PRO A 68 7.89 0.28 17.87
C PRO A 68 8.31 0.38 16.40
N ALA A 69 7.54 1.14 15.61
CA ALA A 69 7.91 1.46 14.25
C ALA A 69 9.16 2.36 14.24
N PHE A 70 10.15 2.02 13.42
CA PHE A 70 11.32 2.88 13.21
C PHE A 70 10.97 4.13 12.40
N PHE A 71 10.09 3.96 11.42
CA PHE A 71 9.51 5.03 10.62
C PHE A 71 7.99 4.90 10.64
N PHE A 72 7.29 6.02 10.77
CA PHE A 72 5.84 6.07 10.78
C PHE A 72 5.39 7.36 10.08
N ALA A 73 4.47 7.22 9.13
CA ALA A 73 3.81 8.34 8.47
C ALA A 73 2.30 8.17 8.62
N ASN A 74 1.62 9.21 9.10
CA ASN A 74 0.16 9.27 9.10
C ASN A 74 -0.38 10.26 8.08
N PHE A 75 0.50 10.96 7.36
CA PHE A 75 0.14 11.97 6.38
C PHE A 75 -0.74 13.07 7.00
N GLY A 76 -0.40 13.48 8.22
CA GLY A 76 -1.17 14.42 9.03
C GLY A 76 -1.16 15.86 8.50
N GLY A 77 -0.29 16.16 7.54
CA GLY A 77 -0.29 17.46 6.87
C GLY A 77 0.78 17.61 5.77
N PRO A 78 0.72 18.71 5.02
CA PRO A 78 1.61 18.94 3.88
C PRO A 78 3.09 19.07 4.27
N THR A 79 3.39 19.48 5.50
CA THR A 79 4.77 19.57 6.01
C THR A 79 5.43 18.19 6.12
N GLU A 80 4.74 17.21 6.70
CA GLU A 80 5.21 15.82 6.79
C GLU A 80 5.36 15.22 5.39
N LEU A 81 4.35 15.41 4.53
CA LEU A 81 4.42 14.95 3.14
C LEU A 81 5.66 15.51 2.42
N ALA A 82 5.94 16.79 2.59
CA ALA A 82 7.08 17.45 1.94
C ALA A 82 8.45 17.08 2.54
N SER A 83 8.53 16.73 3.82
CA SER A 83 9.80 16.35 4.46
C SER A 83 10.17 14.89 4.20
N ASP A 84 9.18 14.00 4.26
CA ASP A 84 9.44 12.56 4.34
C ASP A 84 9.22 11.86 3.00
N TRP A 85 8.56 12.53 2.05
CA TRP A 85 8.19 11.96 0.76
C TRP A 85 8.53 12.89 -0.40
N ALA A 86 8.77 12.27 -1.56
CA ALA A 86 8.86 12.92 -2.84
C ALA A 86 7.70 12.48 -3.72
N ILE A 87 7.15 13.41 -4.50
CA ILE A 87 6.08 13.15 -5.45
C ILE A 87 6.67 12.86 -6.82
N GLN A 88 6.28 11.72 -7.42
CA GLN A 88 6.70 11.39 -8.77
C GLN A 88 5.87 12.17 -9.80
N SER A 89 6.55 12.75 -10.79
CA SER A 89 5.91 13.49 -11.87
C SER A 89 6.52 13.10 -13.21
N ASP A 90 5.74 12.47 -14.09
CA ASP A 90 6.16 12.10 -15.45
C ASP A 90 4.97 11.73 -16.36
N ASP A 91 5.27 11.56 -17.64
CA ASP A 91 4.33 11.12 -18.68
C ASP A 91 4.76 9.76 -19.26
N ASN A 92 4.75 8.75 -18.39
CA ASN A 92 5.13 7.39 -18.71
C ASN A 92 4.15 6.73 -19.70
N SER A 93 4.63 6.48 -20.92
CA SER A 93 3.82 5.91 -22.01
C SER A 93 3.49 4.42 -21.86
N THR A 94 4.07 3.72 -20.88
CA THR A 94 3.70 2.31 -20.60
C THR A 94 2.42 2.21 -19.77
N LEU A 95 1.96 3.33 -19.20
CA LEU A 95 0.72 3.42 -18.42
C LEU A 95 -0.37 4.13 -19.23
N LYS A 96 -1.62 3.96 -18.80
CA LYS A 96 -2.79 4.68 -19.33
C LYS A 96 -3.12 5.93 -18.53
N SER A 97 -2.22 6.34 -17.64
CA SER A 97 -2.24 7.60 -16.90
C SER A 97 -0.82 8.19 -16.84
N CYS A 98 -0.72 9.52 -16.81
CA CYS A 98 0.51 10.18 -16.37
C CYS A 98 0.54 10.26 -14.83
N ARG A 99 1.65 10.73 -14.25
CA ARG A 99 1.78 10.99 -12.82
C ARG A 99 2.05 12.47 -12.61
N ILE A 100 1.25 13.13 -11.78
CA ILE A 100 1.39 14.57 -11.54
C ILE A 100 1.18 14.91 -10.05
N PRO A 101 1.78 16.01 -9.55
CA PRO A 101 1.59 16.45 -8.18
C PRO A 101 0.13 16.73 -7.79
N ALA A 102 -0.69 17.20 -8.73
CA ALA A 102 -2.11 17.48 -8.47
C ALA A 102 -2.94 16.22 -8.14
N SER A 103 -2.46 15.02 -8.52
CA SER A 103 -3.08 13.74 -8.15
C SER A 103 -2.65 13.24 -6.77
N VAL A 104 -1.86 14.01 -6.02
CA VAL A 104 -1.42 13.68 -4.66
C VAL A 104 -1.99 14.72 -3.71
N THR A 105 -3.05 14.34 -2.99
CA THR A 105 -3.76 15.25 -2.07
C THR A 105 -3.76 14.68 -0.65
N LEU A 106 -4.07 15.54 0.32
CA LEU A 106 -4.28 15.17 1.71
C LEU A 106 -5.69 15.54 2.11
N ASN A 107 -6.33 14.71 2.93
CA ASN A 107 -7.55 15.06 3.62
C ASN A 107 -7.46 14.67 5.10
N GLY A 108 -8.57 14.80 5.84
CA GLY A 108 -8.61 14.45 7.26
C GLY A 108 -8.31 12.97 7.58
N ASN A 109 -8.22 12.10 6.57
CA ASN A 109 -7.96 10.67 6.68
C ASN A 109 -6.56 10.28 6.14
N GLY A 110 -5.72 11.24 5.75
CA GLY A 110 -4.36 11.02 5.26
C GLY A 110 -4.20 11.24 3.75
N LEU A 111 -3.28 10.48 3.15
CA LEU A 111 -2.90 10.56 1.73
C LEU A 111 -4.00 10.03 0.81
N ILE A 112 -4.29 10.78 -0.26
CA ILE A 112 -5.16 10.37 -1.36
C ILE A 112 -4.39 10.46 -2.68
N LEU A 113 -4.48 9.40 -3.48
CA LEU A 113 -3.85 9.30 -4.80
C LEU A 113 -4.93 9.27 -5.89
N GLU A 114 -5.36 10.45 -6.31
CA GLU A 114 -6.55 10.67 -7.14
C GLU A 114 -6.31 10.39 -8.61
N THR A 115 -7.29 9.76 -9.26
CA THR A 115 -7.37 9.69 -10.71
C THR A 115 -8.09 10.92 -11.24
N LEU A 116 -7.40 11.74 -12.04
CA LEU A 116 -7.93 13.01 -12.55
C LEU A 116 -7.94 13.03 -14.08
N ALA A 117 -8.87 13.77 -14.67
CA ALA A 117 -8.84 14.12 -16.08
C ALA A 117 -7.74 15.16 -16.33
N VAL A 118 -6.95 14.98 -17.40
CA VAL A 118 -5.87 15.92 -17.75
C VAL A 118 -5.80 16.18 -19.25
N THR A 119 -5.21 17.32 -19.60
CA THR A 119 -4.91 17.72 -20.98
C THR A 119 -3.41 18.02 -21.11
N GLY A 120 -2.85 17.84 -22.31
CA GLY A 120 -1.43 18.15 -22.57
C GLY A 120 -0.46 17.04 -22.16
N HIS A 121 -0.98 15.87 -21.78
CA HIS A 121 -0.22 14.63 -21.54
C HIS A 121 -0.55 13.59 -22.61
N LYS A 122 0.28 12.55 -22.74
CA LYS A 122 0.00 11.43 -23.66
C LYS A 122 -1.27 10.67 -23.28
N ALA A 123 -1.53 10.52 -21.98
CA ALA A 123 -2.75 9.95 -21.46
C ALA A 123 -3.82 11.02 -21.19
N ALA A 124 -5.10 10.63 -21.23
CA ALA A 124 -6.22 11.48 -20.87
C ALA A 124 -6.42 11.62 -19.34
N TRP A 125 -5.67 10.85 -18.56
CA TRP A 125 -5.83 10.71 -17.12
C TRP A 125 -4.49 10.86 -16.40
N SER A 126 -4.51 11.31 -15.15
CA SER A 126 -3.37 11.29 -14.25
C SER A 126 -3.68 10.48 -12.99
N THR A 127 -2.64 10.01 -12.32
CA THR A 127 -2.70 9.25 -11.05
C THR A 127 -1.60 9.70 -10.08
N GLY A 128 -1.76 9.37 -8.81
CA GLY A 128 -0.84 9.79 -7.75
C GLY A 128 0.29 8.79 -7.50
N TYR A 129 1.47 9.29 -7.13
CA TYR A 129 2.61 8.47 -6.76
C TYR A 129 3.51 9.23 -5.80
N VAL A 130 3.82 8.63 -4.65
CA VAL A 130 4.83 9.11 -3.71
C VAL A 130 5.86 8.04 -3.39
N TYR A 131 7.07 8.45 -3.05
CA TYR A 131 8.12 7.58 -2.51
C TYR A 131 8.84 8.24 -1.34
N SER A 132 9.27 7.45 -0.37
CA SER A 132 9.90 7.97 0.84
C SER A 132 11.32 8.46 0.58
N ASN A 133 11.72 9.50 1.29
CA ASN A 133 13.12 9.89 1.48
C ASN A 133 13.81 8.93 2.46
N PHE A 134 13.04 8.35 3.38
CA PHE A 134 13.47 7.28 4.27
C PHE A 134 13.83 6.02 3.48
N LYS A 135 14.88 5.32 3.93
CA LYS A 135 15.23 3.99 3.46
C LYS A 135 15.44 3.03 4.62
N GLN A 136 15.12 1.76 4.38
CA GLN A 136 15.33 0.70 5.35
C GLN A 136 15.69 -0.62 4.67
N HIS A 137 16.61 -1.34 5.28
CA HIS A 137 16.89 -2.74 4.99
C HIS A 137 16.24 -3.63 6.06
N TYR A 138 15.50 -4.66 5.63
CA TYR A 138 14.79 -5.61 6.49
C TYR A 138 13.74 -4.99 7.42
N GLY A 139 12.98 -5.86 8.09
CA GLY A 139 11.96 -5.49 9.06
C GLY A 139 10.55 -5.66 8.51
N TYR A 140 9.61 -5.03 9.20
CA TYR A 140 8.19 -5.13 8.90
C TYR A 140 7.71 -3.82 8.29
N PHE A 141 7.13 -3.92 7.10
CA PHE A 141 6.54 -2.80 6.38
C PHE A 141 5.04 -3.07 6.29
N GLU A 142 4.21 -2.17 6.82
CA GLU A 142 2.75 -2.28 6.78
C GLU A 142 2.16 -0.95 6.34
N CYS A 143 1.22 -1.01 5.40
CA CYS A 143 0.46 0.14 4.93
C CYS A 143 -1.04 -0.16 5.07
N ARG A 144 -1.73 0.74 5.77
CA ARG A 144 -3.18 0.80 5.74
C ARG A 144 -3.63 1.56 4.50
N MET A 145 -4.30 0.88 3.58
CA MET A 145 -4.86 1.53 2.40
C MET A 145 -6.25 1.02 2.06
N LYS A 146 -7.05 1.87 1.43
CA LYS A 146 -8.33 1.53 0.81
C LYS A 146 -8.14 1.61 -0.69
N ALA A 147 -8.32 0.50 -1.39
CA ALA A 147 -8.19 0.46 -2.85
C ALA A 147 -9.32 1.25 -3.53
N ALA A 148 -9.02 1.88 -4.66
CA ALA A 148 -10.02 2.56 -5.47
C ALA A 148 -11.13 1.59 -5.91
N HIS A 149 -12.37 2.06 -5.89
CA HIS A 149 -13.54 1.29 -6.31
C HIS A 149 -13.68 1.32 -7.83
N GLY A 150 -12.93 0.45 -8.53
CA GLY A 150 -13.03 0.31 -9.97
C GLY A 150 -11.93 -0.55 -10.58
N ALA A 151 -12.26 -1.27 -11.65
CA ALA A 151 -11.28 -2.03 -12.42
C ALA A 151 -10.32 -1.11 -13.20
N GLY A 152 -9.15 -1.63 -13.57
CA GLY A 152 -8.16 -0.91 -14.38
C GLY A 152 -7.26 0.06 -13.60
N ILE A 153 -7.48 0.23 -12.31
CA ILE A 153 -6.59 0.98 -11.41
C ILE A 153 -5.73 -0.01 -10.61
N ASN A 154 -4.42 0.10 -10.75
CA ASN A 154 -3.47 -0.60 -9.90
C ASN A 154 -3.27 0.21 -8.62
N ASN A 155 -3.60 -0.35 -7.45
CA ASN A 155 -3.38 0.30 -6.15
C ASN A 155 -2.20 -0.39 -5.48
N ALA A 156 -1.05 0.28 -5.38
CA ALA A 156 0.20 -0.38 -5.04
C ALA A 156 0.88 0.19 -3.79
N PHE A 157 1.34 -0.72 -2.94
CA PHE A 157 2.32 -0.48 -1.88
C PHE A 157 3.50 -1.42 -2.13
N TRP A 158 4.68 -0.84 -2.30
CA TRP A 158 5.84 -1.54 -2.82
C TRP A 158 7.14 -0.87 -2.41
N LEU A 159 8.24 -1.60 -2.58
CA LEU A 159 9.58 -1.16 -2.23
C LEU A 159 10.50 -1.26 -3.46
N THR A 160 11.48 -0.37 -3.57
CA THR A 160 12.63 -0.59 -4.48
C THR A 160 13.93 -0.50 -3.71
N THR A 161 14.85 -1.40 -4.01
CA THR A 161 16.13 -1.49 -3.32
C THR A 161 17.28 -0.95 -4.16
N ASP A 162 18.35 -0.52 -3.49
CA ASP A 162 19.56 -0.02 -4.15
C ASP A 162 20.30 -1.08 -4.98
N ASP A 163 20.03 -2.37 -4.73
CA ASP A 163 20.54 -3.52 -5.50
C ASP A 163 19.55 -4.00 -6.57
N SER A 164 18.68 -3.12 -7.07
CA SER A 164 17.80 -3.35 -8.23
C SER A 164 16.70 -4.40 -8.02
N PHE A 165 16.35 -4.70 -6.77
CA PHE A 165 15.12 -5.44 -6.48
C PHE A 165 13.93 -4.51 -6.32
N GLU A 166 12.76 -5.08 -6.56
CA GLU A 166 11.47 -4.46 -6.31
C GLU A 166 10.59 -5.47 -5.58
N ILE A 167 10.08 -5.08 -4.41
CA ILE A 167 9.18 -5.90 -3.60
C ILE A 167 7.80 -5.28 -3.70
N ASP A 168 6.95 -5.83 -4.55
CA ASP A 168 5.54 -5.48 -4.60
C ASP A 168 4.83 -6.17 -3.45
N ILE A 169 4.65 -5.44 -2.35
CA ILE A 169 3.96 -5.93 -1.16
C ILE A 169 2.50 -6.21 -1.50
N THR A 170 1.90 -5.33 -2.29
CA THR A 170 0.58 -5.54 -2.87
C THR A 170 0.38 -4.66 -4.09
N GLU A 171 -0.23 -5.24 -5.11
CA GLU A 171 -0.87 -4.56 -6.22
C GLU A 171 -2.35 -4.98 -6.24
N VAL A 172 -3.21 -4.21 -5.56
CA VAL A 172 -4.63 -4.52 -5.43
C VAL A 172 -5.38 -4.16 -6.70
N LYS A 173 -6.08 -5.17 -7.24
CA LYS A 173 -6.95 -5.07 -8.40
C LYS A 173 -8.38 -5.33 -7.95
N TYR A 174 -9.28 -4.43 -8.34
CA TYR A 174 -10.69 -4.53 -7.99
C TYR A 174 -11.32 -5.82 -8.54
N PRO A 175 -12.20 -6.51 -7.78
CA PRO A 175 -12.63 -6.15 -6.42
C PRO A 175 -11.80 -6.78 -5.30
N ASN A 176 -11.14 -7.90 -5.54
CA ASN A 176 -10.73 -8.81 -4.46
C ASN A 176 -9.45 -9.59 -4.77
N TYR A 177 -8.54 -9.00 -5.55
CA TYR A 177 -7.30 -9.64 -5.95
C TYR A 177 -6.10 -8.77 -5.54
N SER A 178 -5.07 -9.41 -5.00
CA SER A 178 -3.76 -8.79 -4.76
C SER A 178 -2.69 -9.59 -5.48
N HIS A 179 -1.81 -8.90 -6.20
CA HIS A 179 -0.58 -9.49 -6.73
C HIS A 179 0.57 -9.11 -5.80
N MET A 180 1.44 -10.07 -5.50
CA MET A 180 2.65 -9.83 -4.71
C MET A 180 3.84 -10.41 -5.46
N THR A 181 4.86 -9.60 -5.70
CA THR A 181 5.94 -9.96 -6.62
C THR A 181 7.29 -9.49 -6.07
N LEU A 182 8.31 -10.30 -6.31
CA LEU A 182 9.70 -9.91 -6.20
C LEU A 182 10.29 -9.84 -7.60
N HIS A 183 10.69 -8.64 -8.03
CA HIS A 183 11.42 -8.45 -9.27
C HIS A 183 12.90 -8.24 -8.99
N HIS A 184 13.75 -8.76 -9.88
CA HIS A 184 15.13 -8.31 -10.04
C HIS A 184 15.23 -7.63 -11.39
N ARG A 185 15.43 -6.30 -11.39
CA ARG A 185 15.31 -5.46 -12.61
C ARG A 185 16.55 -5.52 -13.50
N LYS A 186 17.69 -6.00 -12.99
CA LYS A 186 18.98 -6.07 -13.69
C LYS A 186 19.67 -7.40 -13.41
N PRO A 187 20.61 -7.86 -14.25
CA PRO A 187 20.90 -7.37 -15.60
C PRO A 187 19.78 -7.69 -16.61
N VAL A 188 18.97 -8.71 -16.33
CA VAL A 188 17.78 -9.08 -17.09
C VAL A 188 16.61 -9.10 -16.12
N HIS A 189 15.47 -8.54 -16.54
CA HIS A 189 14.29 -8.51 -15.68
C HIS A 189 13.75 -9.92 -15.45
N GLN A 190 13.75 -10.35 -14.19
CA GLN A 190 13.18 -11.60 -13.74
C GLN A 190 12.22 -11.35 -12.58
N ALA A 191 11.27 -12.25 -12.37
CA ALA A 191 10.24 -12.12 -11.36
C ALA A 191 9.87 -13.48 -10.76
N VAL A 192 9.47 -13.47 -9.49
CA VAL A 192 8.74 -14.53 -8.80
C VAL A 192 7.59 -13.89 -8.03
N GLY A 193 6.40 -14.50 -8.05
CA GLY A 193 5.24 -13.86 -7.43
C GLY A 193 4.05 -14.77 -7.23
N PHE A 194 3.00 -14.15 -6.70
CA PHE A 194 1.76 -14.75 -6.27
C PHE A 194 0.58 -13.89 -6.69
N GLY A 195 -0.49 -14.52 -7.15
CA GLY A 195 -1.81 -13.91 -7.19
C GLY A 195 -2.68 -14.45 -6.06
N GLN A 196 -3.27 -13.59 -5.24
CA GLN A 196 -4.15 -14.02 -4.15
C GLN A 196 -5.55 -13.42 -4.31
N LEU A 197 -6.56 -14.30 -4.27
CA LEU A 197 -7.97 -13.93 -4.24
C LEU A 197 -8.51 -13.96 -2.81
N PHE A 198 -9.37 -13.00 -2.51
CA PHE A 198 -10.05 -12.85 -1.23
C PHE A 198 -11.55 -13.00 -1.40
N THR A 199 -12.25 -13.44 -0.35
CA THR A 199 -13.72 -13.44 -0.37
C THR A 199 -14.28 -12.03 -0.22
N ASP A 200 -13.55 -11.17 0.48
CA ASP A 200 -13.91 -9.78 0.72
C ASP A 200 -13.63 -8.90 -0.51
N ASN A 201 -14.44 -7.87 -0.72
CA ASN A 201 -14.12 -6.80 -1.66
C ASN A 201 -13.16 -5.81 -1.00
N LEU A 202 -11.90 -5.82 -1.43
CA LEU A 202 -10.80 -5.03 -0.87
C LEU A 202 -10.95 -3.51 -1.09
N SER A 203 -11.91 -3.07 -1.91
CA SER A 203 -12.20 -1.64 -2.12
C SER A 203 -13.25 -1.06 -1.18
N TYR A 204 -13.99 -1.90 -0.45
CA TYR A 204 -15.07 -1.41 0.42
C TYR A 204 -14.55 -0.82 1.73
N GLY A 205 -13.41 -1.28 2.22
CA GLY A 205 -12.81 -0.85 3.47
C GLY A 205 -11.32 -0.60 3.36
N TYR A 206 -10.74 -0.11 4.46
CA TYR A 206 -9.31 -0.14 4.66
C TYR A 206 -8.88 -1.57 4.98
N HIS A 207 -7.73 -1.94 4.45
CA HIS A 207 -7.02 -3.17 4.77
C HIS A 207 -5.56 -2.83 5.08
N ASP A 208 -4.94 -3.62 5.94
CA ASP A 208 -3.53 -3.50 6.28
C ASP A 208 -2.73 -4.50 5.43
N TYR A 209 -1.88 -4.00 4.54
CA TYR A 209 -1.05 -4.82 3.67
C TYR A 209 0.39 -4.74 4.13
N ALA A 210 1.05 -5.89 4.24
CA ALA A 210 2.37 -5.93 4.84
C ALA A 210 3.31 -6.95 4.22
N VAL A 211 4.60 -6.71 4.41
CA VAL A 211 5.65 -7.72 4.27
C VAL A 211 6.55 -7.70 5.51
N LEU A 212 6.82 -8.88 6.06
CA LEU A 212 7.98 -9.10 6.91
C LEU A 212 9.14 -9.53 6.02
N TRP A 213 10.12 -8.63 5.86
CA TRP A 213 11.33 -8.88 5.10
C TRP A 213 12.48 -9.18 6.05
N THR A 214 12.99 -10.41 5.96
CA THR A 214 14.17 -10.86 6.71
C THR A 214 15.26 -11.25 5.74
N GLN A 215 16.46 -11.53 6.25
CA GLN A 215 17.52 -12.12 5.44
C GLN A 215 17.07 -13.42 4.76
N GLN A 216 16.19 -14.21 5.36
CA GLN A 216 15.83 -15.53 4.84
C GLN A 216 14.59 -15.53 3.96
N SER A 217 13.63 -14.65 4.23
CA SER A 217 12.30 -14.74 3.60
C SER A 217 11.58 -13.40 3.51
N LEU A 218 10.63 -13.36 2.57
CA LEU A 218 9.55 -12.38 2.50
C LEU A 218 8.25 -13.08 2.89
N VAL A 219 7.63 -12.64 3.98
CA VAL A 219 6.31 -13.11 4.43
C VAL A 219 5.29 -12.00 4.17
N PHE A 220 4.45 -12.19 3.17
CA PHE A 220 3.39 -11.24 2.80
C PHE A 220 2.15 -11.49 3.66
N ALA A 221 1.51 -10.43 4.10
CA ALA A 221 0.33 -10.48 4.94
C ALA A 221 -0.72 -9.44 4.54
N VAL A 222 -1.98 -9.78 4.77
CA VAL A 222 -3.12 -8.87 4.64
C VAL A 222 -4.00 -9.01 5.89
N ASP A 223 -4.34 -7.90 6.53
CA ASP A 223 -5.04 -7.81 7.81
C ASP A 223 -4.45 -8.74 8.89
N GLY A 224 -3.12 -8.92 8.87
CA GLY A 224 -2.36 -9.76 9.78
C GLY A 224 -2.44 -11.27 9.54
N GLU A 225 -3.13 -11.72 8.50
CA GLU A 225 -3.00 -13.10 8.03
C GLU A 225 -1.81 -13.20 7.09
N ALA A 226 -0.88 -14.13 7.34
CA ALA A 226 0.18 -14.44 6.37
C ALA A 226 -0.43 -15.18 5.17
N VAL A 227 -0.34 -14.59 3.98
CA VAL A 227 -1.04 -15.07 2.78
C VAL A 227 -0.11 -15.71 1.76
N ALA A 228 1.17 -15.32 1.74
CA ALA A 228 2.16 -15.86 0.83
C ALA A 228 3.58 -15.74 1.42
N VAL A 229 4.45 -16.68 1.07
CA VAL A 229 5.84 -16.67 1.55
C VAL A 229 6.80 -17.13 0.47
N MET A 230 7.92 -16.43 0.35
CA MET A 230 9.06 -16.88 -0.44
C MET A 230 10.35 -16.83 0.37
N ASP A 231 11.18 -17.86 0.20
CA ASP A 231 12.54 -17.90 0.69
C ASP A 231 13.45 -17.15 -0.29
N ILE A 232 14.21 -16.18 0.22
CA ILE A 232 15.14 -15.37 -0.57
C ILE A 232 16.60 -15.65 -0.21
N VAL A 233 16.87 -16.23 0.97
CA VAL A 233 18.22 -16.67 1.42
C VAL A 233 19.33 -15.66 1.07
N ASP A 234 19.27 -14.48 1.69
CA ASP A 234 20.25 -13.39 1.57
C ASP A 234 20.36 -12.77 0.17
N SER A 235 19.35 -12.93 -0.69
CA SER A 235 19.40 -12.40 -2.06
C SER A 235 19.22 -10.88 -2.18
N ILE A 236 18.55 -10.23 -1.21
CA ILE A 236 18.23 -8.79 -1.25
C ILE A 236 18.97 -8.09 -0.10
N LYS A 237 19.91 -7.21 -0.45
CA LYS A 237 20.86 -6.58 0.49
C LYS A 237 20.82 -5.06 0.47
N GLY A 238 20.23 -4.46 -0.56
CA GLY A 238 20.16 -3.01 -0.69
C GLY A 238 19.11 -2.40 0.24
N ASP A 239 19.38 -1.18 0.70
CA ASP A 239 18.37 -0.38 1.40
C ASP A 239 17.18 -0.08 0.47
N ALA A 240 15.97 -0.12 1.02
CA ALA A 240 14.74 0.04 0.25
C ALA A 240 14.02 1.35 0.55
N THR A 241 13.57 2.05 -0.49
CA THR A 241 12.58 3.13 -0.37
C THR A 241 11.17 2.56 -0.38
N ILE A 242 10.26 3.20 0.34
CA ILE A 242 8.83 2.90 0.35
C ILE A 242 8.14 3.66 -0.79
N ARG A 243 7.17 3.02 -1.46
CA ARG A 243 6.41 3.61 -2.57
C ARG A 243 4.92 3.34 -2.42
N LEU A 244 4.12 4.37 -2.66
CA LEU A 244 2.66 4.31 -2.71
C LEU A 244 2.22 4.91 -4.04
N SER A 245 1.43 4.19 -4.82
CA SER A 245 1.04 4.66 -6.15
C SER A 245 -0.29 4.10 -6.62
N THR A 246 -1.01 4.92 -7.39
CA THR A 246 -2.04 4.46 -8.31
C THR A 246 -1.56 4.56 -9.75
N ALA A 247 -2.04 3.67 -10.62
CA ALA A 247 -1.79 3.75 -12.05
C ALA A 247 -2.96 3.15 -12.83
N LEU A 248 -3.39 3.80 -13.91
CA LEU A 248 -4.27 3.15 -14.88
C LEU A 248 -3.43 2.24 -15.77
N ALA A 249 -3.77 0.96 -15.78
CA ALA A 249 -3.02 -0.02 -16.55
C ALA A 249 -3.89 -1.20 -16.98
N ASP A 250 -3.64 -1.71 -18.18
CA ASP A 250 -4.39 -2.84 -18.75
C ASP A 250 -4.26 -4.12 -17.89
N PHE A 251 -3.12 -4.28 -17.20
CA PHE A 251 -2.89 -5.42 -16.30
C PHE A 251 -3.70 -5.33 -14.99
N ALA A 252 -4.26 -4.15 -14.65
CA ALA A 252 -5.13 -3.96 -13.50
C ALA A 252 -6.62 -4.19 -13.84
N GLY A 253 -6.91 -4.63 -15.06
CA GLY A 253 -8.26 -4.89 -15.57
C GLY A 253 -8.72 -3.86 -16.58
N LYS A 254 -9.96 -4.00 -17.04
CA LYS A 254 -10.55 -3.09 -18.02
C LYS A 254 -10.76 -1.71 -17.40
N ILE A 255 -10.06 -0.71 -17.92
CA ILE A 255 -10.21 0.69 -17.51
C ILE A 255 -11.62 1.18 -17.92
N PRO A 256 -12.41 1.75 -17.00
CA PRO A 256 -13.71 2.32 -17.30
C PRO A 256 -13.57 3.58 -18.16
N THR A 257 -14.63 3.95 -18.88
CA THR A 257 -14.65 5.17 -19.71
C THR A 257 -14.39 6.43 -18.89
N ASN A 258 -14.80 6.46 -17.64
CA ASN A 258 -14.49 7.51 -16.68
C ASN A 258 -13.90 6.88 -15.40
N PRO A 259 -12.57 6.88 -15.24
CA PRO A 259 -11.89 6.31 -14.08
C PRO A 259 -11.66 7.34 -12.95
N VAL A 260 -12.22 8.54 -13.04
CA VAL A 260 -12.00 9.60 -12.02
C VAL A 260 -12.49 9.15 -10.65
N GLY A 261 -11.67 9.39 -9.62
CA GLY A 261 -11.95 9.05 -8.23
C GLY A 261 -10.70 8.89 -7.38
#